data_AF-A0A381R074-F1
#
_entry.id   AF-A0A381R074-F1
#
_cell.length_a   1.000
_cell.length_b   1.000
_cell.length_c   1.000
_cell.angle_alpha   90.00
_cell.angle_beta   90.00
_cell.angle_gamma   90.00
#
_symmetry.space_group_name_H-M   'P 1'
#
loop_
_entity.id
_entity.type
_entity.pdbx_description
1 polymer ?
#
loop_
_entity_poly.entity_id
_entity_poly.type
_entity_poly.pdbx_seq_one_letter_code
_entity_poly.pdbx_strand_id
1 'polypeptide(L)' 'MVGTFYLAPTPDAPSYVEIGAEVKPGDGLCIIEAMKLMNELESEVAGTIVEICVENAQPVEYGQVLFLVDPA' A
#
# COMPACT_ATOMS: atom_id res chain seq x y z
N MET A 1 15.56 4.54 3.78
CA MET A 1 15.35 4.82 2.34
C MET A 1 14.03 5.55 2.25
N VAL A 2 13.99 6.72 1.62
CA VAL A 2 12.75 7.49 1.41
C VAL A 2 12.17 7.05 0.08
N GLY A 3 10.87 6.75 0.06
CA GLY A 3 10.11 6.51 -1.17
C GLY A 3 8.84 7.35 -1.21
N THR A 4 8.13 7.35 -2.33
CA THR A 4 6.82 7.99 -2.46
C THR A 4 5.74 6.93 -2.49
N PHE A 5 4.74 7.04 -1.63
CA PHE A 5 3.63 6.10 -1.53
C PHE A 5 2.53 6.41 -2.54
N TYR A 6 2.05 5.38 -3.24
CA TYR A 6 0.93 5.48 -4.17
C TYR A 6 -0.07 4.35 -3.96
N LEU A 7 -1.36 4.72 -3.93
CA LEU A 7 -2.46 3.76 -3.81
C LEU A 7 -2.84 3.09 -5.12
N ALA A 8 -2.36 3.59 -6.25
CA ALA A 8 -2.70 3.10 -7.59
C ALA A 8 -1.43 2.99 -8.46
N PRO A 9 -1.40 2.09 -9.45
CA PRO A 9 -0.24 1.92 -10.32
C PRO A 9 0.00 3.11 -11.26
N THR A 10 -1.06 3.84 -11.58
CA THR A 10 -1.02 5.08 -12.36
C THR A 10 -2.09 6.05 -11.83
N PRO A 11 -1.99 7.36 -12.13
CA PRO A 11 -2.96 8.36 -11.65
C PRO A 11 -4.41 8.11 -12.07
N ASP A 12 -4.62 7.43 -13.20
CA ASP A 12 -5.95 7.15 -13.77
C ASP A 12 -6.45 5.73 -13.45
N ALA A 13 -5.61 4.91 -12.80
CA ALA A 13 -5.98 3.56 -12.40
C ALA A 13 -6.72 3.54 -11.07
N PRO A 14 -7.61 2.55 -10.84
CA PRO A 14 -8.19 2.34 -9.52
C PRO A 14 -7.09 2.04 -8.49
N SER A 15 -7.38 2.36 -7.24
CA SER A 15 -6.52 1.96 -6.14
C SER A 15 -6.43 0.44 -6.03
N TYR A 16 -5.28 -0.05 -5.57
CA TYR A 16 -5.05 -1.46 -5.27
C TYR A 16 -6.04 -1.97 -4.23
N VAL A 17 -6.21 -1.20 -3.15
CA VAL A 17 -7.12 -1.50 -2.04
C VAL A 17 -7.79 -0.23 -1.50
N GLU A 18 -8.92 -0.42 -0.84
CA GLU A 18 -9.66 0.59 -0.11
C GLU A 18 -9.93 0.12 1.33
N ILE A 19 -10.31 1.03 2.23
CA ILE A 19 -10.71 0.65 3.59
C ILE A 19 -11.95 -0.26 3.52
N GLY A 20 -11.88 -1.39 4.22
CA GLY A 20 -12.89 -2.45 4.18
C GLY A 20 -12.64 -3.52 3.13
N ALA A 21 -11.58 -3.41 2.30
CA ALA A 21 -11.21 -4.46 1.36
C ALA A 21 -10.61 -5.69 2.08
N GLU A 22 -11.01 -6.89 1.66
CA GLU A 22 -10.37 -8.14 2.06
C GLU A 22 -9.12 -8.38 1.21
N VAL A 23 -8.02 -8.78 1.87
CA VAL A 23 -6.72 -9.06 1.24
C VAL A 23 -6.23 -10.44 1.63
N LYS A 24 -5.40 -11.05 0.79
CA LYS A 24 -4.74 -12.34 1.00
C LYS A 24 -3.23 -12.20 0.77
N PRO A 25 -2.41 -13.15 1.28
CA PRO A 25 -0.99 -13.17 0.99
C PRO A 25 -0.73 -13.17 -0.53
N GLY A 26 0.05 -12.20 -1.01
CA GLY A 26 0.35 -11.97 -2.42
C GLY A 26 -0.57 -10.96 -3.14
N ASP A 27 -1.62 -10.45 -2.50
CA ASP A 27 -2.45 -9.39 -3.09
C ASP A 27 -1.71 -8.05 -3.03
N GLY A 28 -1.65 -7.33 -4.15
CA GLY A 28 -1.05 -6.00 -4.23
C GLY A 28 -1.80 -4.97 -3.38
N LEU A 29 -1.06 -4.19 -2.58
CA LEU A 29 -1.61 -3.19 -1.66
C LEU A 29 -1.33 -1.75 -2.11
N CYS A 30 -0.12 -1.49 -2.60
CA CYS A 30 0.32 -0.16 -3.02
C CYS A 30 1.63 -0.25 -3.80
N ILE A 31 2.10 0.90 -4.29
CA ILE A 31 3.44 1.05 -4.84
C ILE A 31 4.23 2.06 -4.01
N ILE A 32 5.50 1.75 -3.79
CA ILE A 32 6.50 2.70 -3.32
C ILE A 32 7.47 3.02 -4.46
N GLU A 33 7.50 4.28 -4.88
CA GLU A 33 8.51 4.78 -5.80
C GLU A 33 9.79 5.13 -5.03
N ALA A 34 10.91 4.47 -5.35
CA ALA A 34 12.22 4.83 -4.83
C ALA A 34 13.26 4.81 -5.95
N MET A 35 13.99 5.91 -6.14
CA MET A 35 15.05 6.01 -7.16
C MET A 35 14.59 5.65 -8.59
N LYS A 36 13.37 6.06 -8.99
CA LYS A 36 12.68 5.72 -10.26
C LYS A 36 12.26 4.25 -10.39
N LEU A 37 12.36 3.45 -9.34
CA LEU A 37 11.83 2.10 -9.30
C LEU A 37 10.48 2.12 -8.60
N MET A 38 9.49 1.52 -9.27
CA MET A 38 8.16 1.29 -8.71
C MET A 38 8.15 -0.09 -8.06
N ASN A 39 8.21 -0.13 -6.73
CA ASN A 39 8.16 -1.38 -5.98
C ASN A 39 6.72 -1.61 -5.53
N GLU A 40 6.10 -2.66 -6.03
CA GLU A 40 4.80 -3.10 -5.56
C GLU A 40 4.96 -3.79 -4.20
N LEU A 41 4.11 -3.43 -3.25
CA LEU A 41 4.00 -4.08 -1.96
C LEU A 41 2.81 -5.02 -1.97
N GLU A 42 3.06 -6.27 -1.63
CA GLU A 42 2.05 -7.32 -1.50
C GLU A 42 1.70 -7.53 -0.03
N SER A 43 0.46 -7.93 0.25
CA SER A 43 0.07 -8.35 1.60
C SER A 43 0.80 -9.64 1.96
N GLU A 44 1.28 -9.74 3.19
CA GLU A 44 1.85 -10.98 3.74
C GLU A 44 0.82 -11.80 4.54
N VAL A 45 -0.34 -11.19 4.85
CA VAL A 45 -1.38 -11.76 5.70
C VAL A 45 -2.75 -11.73 5.01
N ALA A 46 -3.65 -12.58 5.48
CA ALA A 46 -5.07 -12.50 5.12
C ALA A 46 -5.82 -11.65 6.15
N GLY A 47 -6.74 -10.81 5.71
CA GLY A 47 -7.53 -9.97 6.61
C GLY A 47 -8.26 -8.84 5.89
N THR A 48 -8.75 -7.88 6.66
CA THR A 48 -9.44 -6.69 6.12
C THR A 48 -8.63 -5.43 6.37
N ILE A 49 -8.50 -4.57 5.36
CA ILE A 49 -7.88 -3.24 5.51
C ILE A 49 -8.77 -2.39 6.42
N VAL A 50 -8.30 -2.04 7.61
CA VAL A 50 -9.04 -1.19 8.54
C VAL A 50 -8.65 0.28 8.41
N GLU A 51 -7.41 0.56 8.00
CA GLU A 51 -6.91 1.92 7.84
C GLU A 51 -5.77 1.99 6.84
N ILE A 52 -5.71 3.10 6.10
CA ILE A 52 -4.58 3.50 5.26
C ILE A 52 -3.91 4.68 5.97
N CYS A 53 -2.74 4.45 6.56
CA CYS A 53 -2.08 5.40 7.46
C CYS A 53 -1.28 6.49 6.75
N VAL A 54 -1.26 6.47 5.41
CA VAL A 54 -0.50 7.39 4.57
C VAL A 54 -1.36 7.87 3.41
N GLU A 55 -1.31 9.17 3.12
CA GLU A 55 -2.02 9.74 1.97
C GLU A 55 -1.29 9.44 0.66
N ASN A 56 -2.05 9.36 -0.43
CA ASN A 56 -1.49 9.16 -1.78
C ASN A 56 -0.49 10.28 -2.14
N ALA A 57 0.60 9.93 -2.81
CA ALA A 57 1.68 10.81 -3.24
C ALA A 57 2.47 11.47 -2.09
N GLN A 58 2.46 10.90 -0.89
CA GLN A 58 3.27 11.36 0.24
C GLN A 58 4.62 10.62 0.32
N PRO A 59 5.68 11.29 0.83
CA PRO A 59 6.93 10.62 1.14
C PRO A 59 6.75 9.67 2.34
N VAL A 60 7.40 8.52 2.27
CA VAL A 60 7.43 7.51 3.32
C VAL A 60 8.85 7.08 3.62
N GLU A 61 9.08 6.68 4.87
CA GLU A 61 10.37 6.20 5.35
C GLU A 61 10.34 4.71 5.72
N TYR A 62 11.52 4.12 5.84
CA TYR A 62 11.66 2.74 6.28
C TYR A 62 11.10 2.58 7.70
N GLY A 63 10.23 1.59 7.90
CA GLY A 63 9.59 1.30 9.19
C GLY A 63 8.35 2.14 9.48
N GLN A 64 7.93 3.02 8.56
CA GLN A 64 6.66 3.72 8.67
C GLN A 64 5.49 2.76 8.44
N VAL A 65 4.45 2.91 9.26
CA VAL A 65 3.20 2.13 9.13
C VAL A 65 2.41 2.66 7.93
N LEU A 66 2.04 1.77 7.01
CA LEU A 66 1.29 2.12 5.78
C LEU A 66 -0.17 1.70 5.85
N PHE A 67 -0.42 0.51 6.37
CA PHE A 67 -1.75 -0.07 6.49
C PHE A 67 -1.94 -0.71 7.86
N LEU A 68 -3.15 -0.64 8.37
CA LEU A 68 -3.63 -1.50 9.44
C LEU A 68 -4.53 -2.58 8.84
N VAL A 69 -4.25 -3.83 9.16
CA VAL A 69 -5.01 -4.99 8.73
C VAL A 69 -5.58 -5.68 9.96
N ASP A 70 -6.88 -5.96 9.96
CA ASP A 70 -7.51 -6.86 10.94
C ASP A 70 -7.42 -8.29 10.40
N PRO A 71 -6.57 -9.16 10.98
CA PRO A 71 -6.35 -10.51 10.45
C PRO A 71 -7.59 -11.38 10.60
N ALA A 72 -7.86 -12.20 9.60
CA ALA A 72 -8.94 -13.20 9.61
C ALA A 72 -8.53 -14.52 10.28
#